data_AF-A0A377JKF1-F1
#
_entry.id   AF-A0A377JKF1-F1
#
_cell.length_a   1.000
_cell.length_b   1.000
_cell.length_c   1.000
_cell.angle_alpha   90.00
_cell.angle_beta   90.00
_cell.angle_gamma   90.00
#
_symmetry.space_group_name_H-M   'P 1'
#
loop_
_entity.id
_entity.type
_entity.pdbx_description
1 polymer ?
#
loop_
_entity_poly.entity_id
_entity_poly.type
_entity_poly.pdbx_seq_one_letter_code
_entity_poly.pdbx_strand_id
1 'polypeptide(L)' 'MSNTKFPYTLVFTYDNGDQFIAGEYGTLREALQAKIKCKHEIGQANICGRVLEVITILKGEDNES' A
#
# COMPACT_ATOMS: atom_id res chain seq x y z
N MET A 1 -5.70 -16.16 7.42
CA MET A 1 -4.43 -16.79 7.01
C MET A 1 -3.48 -15.67 6.69
N SER A 2 -2.43 -15.46 7.48
CA SER A 2 -1.34 -14.55 7.10
C SER A 2 -0.69 -15.12 5.85
N ASN A 3 -0.65 -14.34 4.77
CA ASN A 3 0.07 -14.71 3.56
C ASN A 3 1.57 -14.52 3.85
N THR A 4 2.20 -15.49 4.51
CA THR A 4 3.62 -15.45 4.93
C THR A 4 4.57 -15.26 3.75
N LYS A 5 4.11 -15.53 2.52
CA LYS A 5 4.86 -15.31 1.30
C LYS A 5 5.06 -13.83 0.96
N PHE A 6 4.10 -12.98 1.33
CA PHE A 6 4.12 -11.54 1.04
C PHE A 6 3.74 -10.74 2.28
N PRO A 7 4.66 -10.65 3.26
CA PRO A 7 4.37 -10.03 4.56
C PRO A 7 4.28 -8.51 4.50
N TYR A 8 4.44 -7.86 3.34
CA TYR A 8 4.34 -6.41 3.20
C TYR A 8 3.30 -6.01 2.17
N THR A 9 2.28 -5.25 2.58
CA THR A 9 1.21 -4.78 1.71
C THR A 9 1.32 -3.28 1.51
N LEU A 10 1.35 -2.83 0.26
CA LEU A 10 1.28 -1.42 -0.12
C LEU A 10 -0.19 -1.02 -0.25
N VAL A 11 -0.63 -0.06 0.56
CA VAL A 11 -2.01 0.42 0.60
C VAL A 11 -2.06 1.89 0.21
N PHE A 12 -2.97 2.21 -0.70
CA PHE A 12 -3.31 3.57 -1.11
C PHE A 12 -4.55 4.01 -0.35
N THR A 13 -4.47 5.15 0.33
CA THR A 13 -5.60 5.79 1.00
C THR A 13 -5.97 7.05 0.25
N TYR A 14 -7.23 7.14 -0.16
CA TYR A 14 -7.79 8.28 -0.86
C TYR A 14 -8.41 9.29 0.12
N ASP A 15 -8.67 10.49 -0.38
CA ASP A 15 -9.29 11.63 0.32
C ASP A 15 -10.63 11.33 0.99
N ASN A 16 -11.41 10.40 0.41
CA ASN A 16 -12.66 9.93 0.99
C ASN A 16 -12.48 8.85 2.08
N GLY A 17 -11.24 8.51 2.42
CA GLY A 17 -10.90 7.45 3.38
C GLY A 17 -10.87 6.04 2.78
N ASP A 18 -11.21 5.87 1.49
CA ASP A 18 -11.17 4.55 0.85
C ASP A 18 -9.74 4.03 0.76
N GLN A 19 -9.59 2.73 0.98
CA GLN A 19 -8.32 2.03 0.90
C GLN A 19 -8.30 1.04 -0.26
N PHE A 20 -7.17 0.98 -0.95
CA PHE A 20 -6.91 0.04 -2.03
C PHE A 20 -5.56 -0.63 -1.86
N ILE A 21 -5.51 -1.96 -2.00
CA ILE A 21 -4.26 -2.71 -1.99
C ILE A 21 -3.60 -2.56 -3.37
N ALA A 22 -2.55 -1.74 -3.41
CA ALA A 22 -1.78 -1.47 -4.62
C ALA A 22 -0.77 -2.58 -4.94
N GLY A 23 -0.38 -3.39 -3.94
CA GLY A 23 0.45 -4.57 -4.15
C GLY A 23 0.90 -5.26 -2.88
N GLU A 24 1.38 -6.49 -3.02
CA GLU A 24 1.92 -7.32 -1.94
C GLU A 24 3.37 -7.73 -2.28
N TYR A 25 4.25 -7.71 -1.28
CA TYR A 25 5.69 -7.82 -1.46
C TYR A 25 6.32 -8.78 -0.45
N GLY A 26 7.34 -9.52 -0.89
CA GLY A 26 8.06 -10.49 -0.08
C GLY A 26 8.98 -9.81 0.94
N THR A 27 9.50 -8.64 0.59
CA THR A 27 10.45 -7.89 1.42
C THR A 27 10.03 -6.44 1.62
N LEU A 28 10.44 -5.84 2.74
CA LEU A 28 10.23 -4.43 3.02
C LEU A 28 10.90 -3.54 1.96
N ARG A 29 12.06 -3.97 1.43
CA ARG A 29 12.80 -3.24 0.40
C ARG A 29 11.98 -3.09 -0.88
N GLU A 30 11.34 -4.17 -1.34
CA GLU A 30 10.49 -4.13 -2.53
C GLU A 30 9.27 -3.22 -2.32
N ALA A 31 8.60 -3.33 -1.16
CA ALA A 31 7.48 -2.45 -0.81
C ALA A 31 7.89 -0.97 -0.75
N LEU A 32 9.07 -0.66 -0.20
CA LEU A 32 9.61 0.70 -0.16
C LEU A 32 9.94 1.23 -1.55
N GLN A 33 10.53 0.40 -2.42
CA GLN A 33 10.80 0.79 -3.81
C GLN A 33 9.50 1.08 -4.58
N ALA A 34 8.47 0.26 -4.39
CA ALA A 34 7.16 0.50 -4.97
C ALA A 34 6.54 1.80 -4.45
N LYS A 35 6.59 2.05 -3.13
CA LYS A 35 6.14 3.31 -2.53
C LYS A 35 6.84 4.53 -3.14
N ILE A 36 8.16 4.46 -3.36
CA ILE A 36 8.92 5.57 -3.97
C ILE A 36 8.44 5.83 -5.40
N LYS A 37 8.19 4.77 -6.19
CA LYS A 37 7.68 4.89 -7.56
C LYS A 37 6.30 5.56 -7.60
N CYS A 38 5.42 5.23 -6.66
CA CYS A 38 4.06 5.77 -6.61
C CYS A 38 3.97 7.14 -5.93
N LYS A 39 5.05 7.67 -5.34
CA LYS A 39 5.01 8.94 -4.60
C LYS A 39 4.51 10.12 -5.46
N HIS A 40 4.75 10.09 -6.77
CA HIS A 40 4.28 11.12 -7.70
C HIS A 40 2.75 11.12 -7.91
N GLU A 41 2.06 10.04 -7.53
CA GLU A 41 0.60 9.92 -7.65
C GLU A 41 -0.12 10.62 -6.48
N ILE A 42 0.58 10.92 -5.38
CA ILE A 42 -0.01 11.62 -4.24
C ILE A 42 -0.46 13.02 -4.68
N GLY A 43 -1.70 13.37 -4.36
CA GLY A 43 -2.35 14.62 -4.80
C GLY A 43 -2.94 14.56 -6.21
N GLN A 44 -2.76 13.45 -6.95
CA GLN A 44 -3.39 13.26 -8.25
C GLN A 44 -4.75 12.58 -8.10
N ALA A 45 -5.72 13.05 -8.88
CA ALA A 45 -7.03 12.41 -8.97
C ALA A 45 -6.96 11.16 -9.85
N ASN A 46 -7.52 10.05 -9.37
CA ASN A 46 -7.69 8.84 -10.17
C ASN A 46 -8.86 8.98 -11.17
N ILE A 47 -9.11 7.93 -11.96
CA ILE A 47 -10.20 7.91 -12.96
C ILE A 47 -11.61 8.10 -12.36
N CYS A 48 -11.76 7.89 -11.06
CA CYS A 48 -13.01 8.10 -10.32
C CYS A 48 -13.06 9.47 -9.63
N GLY A 49 -12.09 10.35 -9.89
CA GLY A 49 -12.00 11.68 -9.28
C GLY A 49 -11.49 11.69 -7.84
N ARG A 50 -11.03 10.56 -7.30
CA ARG A 50 -10.53 10.47 -5.92
C ARG A 50 -9.05 10.82 -5.86
N VAL A 51 -8.65 11.60 -4.88
CA VAL A 51 -7.27 12.06 -4.74
C VAL A 51 -6.50 11.10 -3.85
N LEU A 52 -5.37 10.58 -4.32
CA LEU A 52 -4.49 9.77 -3.47
C LEU A 52 -3.84 10.65 -2.40
N GLU A 53 -4.11 10.41 -1.13
CA GLU A 53 -3.54 11.20 -0.04
C GLU A 53 -2.31 10.54 0.58
N VAL A 54 -2.40 9.24 0.87
CA VAL A 54 -1.39 8.53 1.66
C VAL A 54 -1.06 7.19 1.04
N ILE A 55 0.23 6.85 1.05
CA ILE A 55 0.73 5.52 0.69
C ILE A 55 1.35 4.89 1.94
N THR A 56 0.75 3.80 2.41
CA THR A 56 1.14 3.08 3.62
C THR A 56 1.69 1.71 3.27
N ILE A 57 2.71 1.25 4.00
CA ILE A 57 3.16 -0.14 3.94
C ILE A 57 2.73 -0.79 5.25
N LEU A 58 1.88 -1.80 5.17
CA LEU A 58 1.49 -2.63 6.30
C LEU A 58 2.37 -3.87 6.32
N LYS A 59 2.88 -4.22 7.50
CA LYS A 59 3.52 -5.52 7.72
C LYS A 59 2.44 -6.46 8.25
N GLY A 60 2.22 -7.59 7.59
CA GLY A 60 1.40 -8.65 8.14
C GLY A 60 2.01 -9.13 9.45
N GLU A 61 1.25 -9.04 10.53
CA GLU A 61 1.63 -9.70 11.78
C GLU A 61 1.55 -11.21 11.54
N ASP A 62 2.66 -11.91 11.76
CA ASP A 62 2.56 -13.28 12.24
C ASP A 62 1.79 -13.15 13.56
N ASN A 63 0.51 -13.52 13.57
CA ASN A 63 -0.21 -13.71 14.82
C ASN A 63 0.58 -14.78 15.58
N GLU A 64 1.46 -14.35 16.48
CA GLU A 64 2.01 -15.22 17.52
C GLU A 64 0.80 -15.80 18.25
N SER A 65 0.56 -17.09 18.00
CA SER A 65 -0.41 -17.91 18.72
C SER A 65 0.00 -18.12 20.16
#